data_AF-A0A1C6S140-F1
#
_entry.id   AF-A0A1C6S140-F1
#
_cell.length_a   1.000
_cell.length_b   1.000
_cell.length_c   1.000
_cell.angle_alpha   90.00
_cell.angle_beta   90.00
_cell.angle_gamma   90.00
#
_symmetry.space_group_name_H-M   'P 1'
#
loop_
_entity.id
_entity.type
_entity.pdbx_description
1 polymer ?
#
loop_
_entity_poly.entity_id
_entity_poly.type
_entity_poly.pdbx_seq_one_letter_code
_entity_poly.pdbx_strand_id
1 'polypeptide(L)'
;MDAGRVWRLYHRGELVGEIDVQSHDFPWMYGRFRALPGFEPLRPLFAARSASAGQEGDEAMERDSEAKRAAVTMTFPDGGEVAEFLLTIKDDAAGFRWYDEPFEDE
;
A
#
# COMPACT_ATOMS: atom_id res chain seq x y z
N MET A 1 10.82 8.23 -19.47
CA MET A 1 10.33 8.48 -18.11
C MET A 1 8.83 8.31 -18.17
N ASP A 2 8.36 7.09 -17.95
CA ASP A 2 6.94 6.74 -18.04
C ASP A 2 6.23 7.21 -16.78
N ALA A 3 6.05 8.52 -16.66
CA ALA A 3 5.42 9.17 -15.51
C ALA A 3 3.93 8.79 -15.32
N GLY A 4 3.35 7.99 -16.22
CA GLY A 4 1.94 7.58 -16.18
C GLY A 4 1.64 6.27 -15.44
N ARG A 5 2.61 5.66 -14.73
CA ARG A 5 2.41 4.37 -14.02
C ARG A 5 2.91 4.36 -12.57
N VAL A 6 3.23 5.53 -12.03
CA VAL A 6 3.80 5.65 -10.68
C VAL A 6 2.71 6.00 -9.69
N TRP A 7 2.42 5.08 -8.79
CA TRP A 7 1.52 5.31 -7.66
C TRP A 7 2.30 5.95 -6.52
N ARG A 8 1.63 6.77 -5.72
CA ARG A 8 2.29 7.53 -4.66
C ARG A 8 1.66 7.23 -3.33
N LEU A 9 2.50 7.09 -2.30
CA LEU A 9 2.10 6.93 -0.92
C LEU A 9 2.43 8.18 -0.14
N TYR A 10 1.47 8.63 0.65
CA TYR A 10 1.60 9.79 1.51
C TYR A 10 1.41 9.39 2.96
N HIS A 11 2.17 9.99 3.86
CA HIS A 11 1.99 9.91 5.31
C HIS A 11 1.75 11.32 5.82
N ARG A 12 0.59 11.58 6.44
CA ARG A 12 0.25 12.92 6.96
C ARG A 12 0.43 14.04 5.92
N GLY A 13 0.19 13.74 4.64
CA GLY A 13 0.35 14.68 3.52
C GLY A 13 1.75 14.77 2.93
N GLU A 14 2.75 14.07 3.48
CA GLU A 14 4.11 14.04 2.95
C GLU A 14 4.32 12.80 2.08
N LEU A 15 4.95 12.96 0.91
CA LEU A 15 5.26 11.84 0.02
C LEU A 15 6.31 10.93 0.68
N VAL A 16 5.91 9.70 0.99
CA VAL A 16 6.77 8.71 1.66
C VAL A 16 7.24 7.60 0.72
N GLY A 17 6.59 7.38 -0.40
CA GLY A 17 7.06 6.37 -1.34
C GLY A 17 6.36 6.41 -2.68
N GLU A 18 6.99 5.75 -3.65
CA GLU A 18 6.50 5.63 -5.01
C GLU A 18 6.48 4.15 -5.41
N ILE A 19 5.43 3.71 -6.10
CA ILE A 19 5.35 2.35 -6.64
C ILE A 19 5.35 2.44 -8.16
N ASP A 20 6.43 1.93 -8.75
CA ASP A 20 6.57 1.77 -10.19
C ASP A 20 5.94 0.44 -10.61
N VAL A 21 4.74 0.49 -11.18
CA VAL A 21 4.01 -0.74 -11.50
C VAL A 21 4.60 -1.39 -12.76
N GLN A 22 5.06 -2.63 -12.59
CA GLN A 22 5.70 -3.41 -13.65
C GLN A 22 4.76 -4.47 -14.23
N SER A 23 3.90 -5.04 -13.38
CA SER A 23 2.98 -6.14 -13.75
C SER A 23 1.61 -5.95 -13.13
N HIS A 24 0.58 -6.43 -13.83
CA HIS A 24 -0.79 -6.47 -13.34
C HIS A 24 -1.29 -7.91 -13.47
N ASP A 25 -1.74 -8.50 -12.36
CA ASP A 25 -2.33 -9.84 -12.30
C ASP A 25 -3.66 -9.71 -11.57
N PHE A 26 -4.71 -9.35 -12.32
CA PHE A 26 -6.00 -8.96 -11.75
C PHE A 26 -6.49 -9.98 -10.71
N PRO A 27 -6.83 -9.55 -9.47
CA PRO A 27 -7.08 -8.18 -9.02
C PRO A 27 -5.86 -7.44 -8.41
N TRP A 28 -4.66 -7.99 -8.49
CA TRP A 28 -3.45 -7.45 -7.88
C TRP A 28 -2.55 -6.70 -8.87
N MET A 29 -1.86 -5.69 -8.37
CA MET A 29 -0.83 -4.93 -9.09
C MET A 29 0.51 -5.16 -8.41
N TYR A 30 1.56 -5.39 -9.20
CA TYR A 30 2.91 -5.66 -8.72
C TYR A 30 3.90 -4.70 -9.33
N GLY A 31 4.76 -4.15 -8.48
CA GLY A 31 5.68 -3.11 -8.86
C GLY A 31 6.90 -3.04 -7.97
N ARG A 32 7.78 -2.12 -8.32
CA ARG A 32 8.93 -1.78 -7.50
C ARG A 32 8.60 -0.62 -6.59
N PHE A 33 8.74 -0.83 -5.28
CA PHE A 33 8.59 0.21 -4.28
C PHE A 33 9.89 1.00 -4.11
N ARG A 34 9.79 2.31 -4.21
CA ARG A 34 10.85 3.26 -3.91
C ARG A 34 10.48 3.98 -2.62
N ALA A 35 11.09 3.53 -1.52
CA ALA A 35 10.96 4.18 -0.24
C ALA A 35 11.65 5.55 -0.27
N LEU A 36 10.96 6.60 0.19
CA LEU A 36 11.54 7.91 0.45
C LEU A 36 11.86 8.04 1.95
N PRO A 37 12.61 9.08 2.38
CA PRO A 37 13.00 9.22 3.79
C PRO A 37 11.84 9.19 4.79
N GLY A 38 10.65 9.66 4.40
CA GLY A 38 9.45 9.61 5.24
C GLY A 38 8.88 8.20 5.47
N PHE A 39 9.32 7.19 4.71
CA PHE A 39 8.90 5.81 4.89
C PHE A 39 9.68 5.05 5.96
N GLU A 40 10.90 5.49 6.31
CA GLU A 40 11.71 4.84 7.35
C GLU A 40 10.94 4.54 8.66
N PRO A 41 10.16 5.48 9.24
CA PRO A 41 9.35 5.18 10.44
C PRO A 41 8.20 4.19 10.18
N LEU A 42 7.76 4.05 8.93
CA LEU A 42 6.68 3.15 8.52
C LEU A 42 7.17 1.76 8.12
N ARG A 43 8.45 1.60 7.76
CA ARG A 43 9.07 0.30 7.44
C ARG A 43 8.71 -0.82 8.42
N PRO A 44 8.76 -0.65 9.76
CA PRO A 44 8.37 -1.71 10.68
C PRO A 44 6.89 -2.11 10.57
N LEU A 45 5.98 -1.18 10.23
CA LEU A 45 4.56 -1.47 10.02
C LEU A 45 4.35 -2.41 8.84
N PHE A 46 5.12 -2.23 7.76
CA PHE A 46 5.06 -3.09 6.58
C PHE A 46 5.89 -4.38 6.71
N ALA A 47 6.98 -4.35 7.47
CA ALA A 47 7.86 -5.50 7.69
C ALA A 47 7.29 -6.51 8.71
N ALA A 48 6.58 -6.05 9.73
CA ALA A 48 6.16 -6.88 10.86
C ALA A 48 5.14 -7.98 10.48
N ARG A 49 4.33 -7.79 9.44
CA ARG A 49 3.15 -8.66 9.22
C ARG A 49 3.24 -9.71 8.11
N SER A 50 4.24 -9.68 7.23
CA SER A 50 4.35 -10.72 6.20
C SER A 50 4.55 -12.13 6.80
N ALA A 51 5.00 -12.24 8.06
CA ALA A 51 5.12 -13.50 8.80
C ALA A 51 3.81 -13.99 9.46
N SER A 52 2.82 -13.11 9.66
CA SER A 52 1.65 -13.35 10.52
C SER A 52 0.34 -13.55 9.75
N ALA A 53 0.29 -13.10 8.49
CA ALA A 53 -0.88 -13.25 7.61
C ALA A 53 -1.27 -14.71 7.29
N GLY A 54 -0.44 -15.69 7.65
CA GLY A 54 -0.76 -17.12 7.48
C GLY A 54 -1.30 -17.82 8.73
N GLN A 55 -1.30 -17.17 9.91
CA GLN A 55 -1.63 -17.83 11.19
C GLN A 55 -2.63 -17.07 12.07
N GLU A 56 -2.92 -15.80 11.80
CA GLU A 56 -3.88 -15.00 12.56
C GLU A 56 -5.16 -14.82 11.75
N GLY A 57 -6.32 -15.10 12.35
CA GLY A 57 -7.63 -15.05 11.69
C GLY A 57 -8.01 -13.68 11.11
N ASP A 58 -9.14 -13.64 10.40
CA ASP A 58 -9.64 -12.48 9.64
C ASP A 58 -9.58 -11.15 10.42
N GLU A 59 -9.98 -11.11 11.69
CA GLU A 59 -10.00 -9.90 12.53
C GLU A 59 -8.62 -9.25 12.70
N ALA A 60 -7.57 -10.08 12.80
CA ALA A 60 -6.22 -9.55 12.95
C ALA A 60 -5.80 -8.89 11.63
N MET A 61 -6.11 -9.53 10.50
CA MET A 61 -5.76 -9.05 9.16
C MET A 61 -6.46 -7.72 8.84
N GLU A 62 -7.70 -7.58 9.28
CA GLU A 62 -8.45 -6.33 9.19
C GLU A 62 -7.76 -5.20 9.96
N ARG A 63 -7.43 -5.41 11.24
CA ARG A 63 -6.78 -4.38 12.06
C ARG A 63 -5.45 -3.87 11.52
N ASP A 64 -4.65 -4.74 10.90
CA ASP A 64 -3.40 -4.27 10.27
C ASP A 64 -3.66 -3.52 8.96
N SER A 65 -4.62 -3.99 8.18
CA SER A 65 -5.05 -3.27 6.98
C SER A 65 -5.58 -1.89 7.35
N GLU A 66 -6.37 -1.78 8.42
CA GLU A 66 -6.79 -0.49 9.01
C GLU A 66 -5.60 0.34 9.50
N ALA A 67 -4.66 -0.23 10.26
CA ALA A 67 -3.51 0.51 10.79
C ALA A 67 -2.63 1.08 9.66
N LYS A 68 -2.47 0.34 8.55
CA LYS A 68 -1.77 0.82 7.36
C LYS A 68 -2.53 1.92 6.65
N ARG A 69 -3.84 1.77 6.45
CA ARG A 69 -4.72 2.79 5.85
C ARG A 69 -4.80 4.07 6.70
N ALA A 70 -4.79 3.94 8.02
CA ALA A 70 -4.74 5.06 8.95
C ALA A 70 -3.38 5.76 8.96
N ALA A 71 -2.31 5.02 8.66
CA ALA A 71 -0.96 5.58 8.59
C ALA A 71 -0.66 6.24 7.24
N VAL A 72 -1.10 5.66 6.12
CA VAL A 72 -0.77 6.14 4.78
C VAL A 72 -1.99 6.24 3.87
N THR A 73 -1.97 7.24 3.00
CA THR A 73 -2.92 7.35 1.89
C THR A 73 -2.21 7.03 0.58
N MET A 74 -2.96 6.51 -0.40
CA MET A 74 -2.44 6.18 -1.72
C MET A 74 -3.16 7.03 -2.77
N THR A 75 -2.42 7.50 -3.77
CA THR A 75 -3.01 8.20 -4.91
C THR A 75 -2.76 7.45 -6.21
N PHE A 76 -3.75 7.50 -7.10
CA PHE A 76 -3.62 7.09 -8.49
C PHE A 76 -2.47 7.85 -9.18
N PRO A 77 -1.91 7.30 -10.27
CA PRO A 77 -0.89 7.99 -11.07
C PRO A 77 -1.32 9.38 -11.55
N ASP A 78 -2.62 9.53 -11.86
CA ASP A 78 -3.28 10.79 -12.27
C ASP A 78 -3.53 11.78 -11.12
N GLY A 79 -3.23 11.39 -9.88
CA GLY A 79 -3.28 12.26 -8.70
C GLY A 79 -4.59 12.21 -7.89
N GLY A 80 -5.58 11.39 -8.29
CA GLY A 80 -6.76 11.13 -7.48
C GLY A 80 -6.42 10.32 -6.22
N GLU A 81 -7.13 10.54 -5.12
CA GLU A 81 -7.00 9.72 -3.91
C GLU A 81 -7.72 8.39 -4.11
N VAL A 82 -7.09 7.30 -3.66
CA VAL A 82 -7.68 5.97 -3.64
C VAL A 82 -8.56 5.87 -2.40
N ALA A 83 -9.83 5.53 -2.58
CA ALA A 83 -10.74 5.32 -1.46
C ALA A 83 -10.15 4.29 -0.50
N GLU A 84 -9.82 3.11 -1.03
CA GLU A 84 -9.35 2.00 -0.22
C GLU A 84 -8.36 1.07 -0.93
N PHE A 85 -7.43 0.49 -0.16
CA PHE A 85 -6.39 -0.35 -0.72
C PHE A 85 -5.79 -1.35 0.28
N LEU A 86 -5.33 -2.47 -0.26
CA LEU A 86 -4.47 -3.43 0.40
C LEU A 86 -3.06 -3.27 -0.16
N LEU A 87 -2.07 -3.04 0.71
CA LEU A 87 -0.69 -2.83 0.32
C LEU A 87 0.24 -3.75 1.12
N THR A 88 1.08 -4.47 0.40
CA THR A 88 2.18 -5.25 0.94
C THR A 88 3.49 -4.79 0.30
N ILE A 89 4.48 -4.51 1.13
CA ILE A 89 5.83 -4.14 0.70
C ILE A 89 6.79 -5.15 1.32
N LYS A 90 7.57 -5.82 0.46
CA LYS A 90 8.61 -6.76 0.88
C LYS A 90 9.91 -6.35 0.22
N ASP A 91 10.84 -5.86 1.04
CA ASP A 91 12.09 -5.25 0.57
C ASP A 91 11.80 -4.09 -0.40
N ASP A 92 12.11 -4.23 -1.69
CA ASP A 92 11.77 -3.28 -2.74
C ASP A 92 10.61 -3.72 -3.66
N ALA A 93 9.95 -4.84 -3.36
CA ALA A 93 8.77 -5.30 -4.09
C ALA A 93 7.48 -4.81 -3.42
N ALA A 94 6.61 -4.17 -4.19
CA ALA A 94 5.25 -3.82 -3.77
C ALA A 94 4.22 -4.69 -4.50
N GLY A 95 3.28 -5.24 -3.73
CA GLY A 95 2.04 -5.83 -4.21
C GLY A 95 0.88 -5.09 -3.59
N PHE A 96 -0.02 -4.57 -4.41
CA PHE A 96 -1.19 -3.85 -3.90
C PHE A 96 -2.44 -4.10 -4.74
N ARG A 97 -3.58 -3.88 -4.10
CA ARG A 97 -4.90 -3.87 -4.72
C ARG A 97 -5.63 -2.64 -4.21
N TRP A 98 -6.40 -2.00 -5.06
CA TRP A 98 -7.25 -0.87 -4.70
C TRP A 98 -8.73 -1.22 -4.92
N TYR A 99 -9.58 -0.44 -4.28
CA TYR A 99 -11.04 -0.53 -4.33
C TYR A 99 -11.58 0.88 -4.61
N ASP A 100 -12.59 0.95 -5.48
CA ASP A 100 -13.27 2.21 -5.82
C ASP A 100 -14.20 2.66 -4.70
N GLU A 101 -14.76 1.70 -3.97
CA GLU A 101 -15.64 1.88 -2.82
C GLU A 101 -14.89 1.50 -1.53
N PRO A 102 -15.18 2.16 -0.40
CA PRO A 102 -14.67 1.72 0.89
C PRO A 102 -15.26 0.37 1.28
N PHE A 103 -14.51 -0.40 2.06
CA PHE A 103 -15.03 -1.57 2.74
C PHE A 103 -16.19 -1.12 3.63
N GLU A 104 -17.29 -1.86 3.53
CA GLU A 104 -18.41 -1.68 4.46
C GLU A 104 -17.93 -2.11 5.85
N ASP A 105 -17.90 -1.18 6.81
CA ASP A 105 -17.83 -1.52 8.24
C ASP A 105 -19.11 -2.31 8.58
N GLU A 106 -19.00 -3.63 8.77
CA GLU A 106 -20.13 -4.49 9.20
C GLU A 106 -20.39 -4.42 10.71
#